data_AF-A0A291R100-F1
#
_entry.id   AF-A0A291R100-F1
#
_cell.length_a   1.000
_cell.length_b   1.000
_cell.length_c   1.000
_cell.angle_alpha   90.00
_cell.angle_beta   90.00
_cell.angle_gamma   90.00
#
_symmetry.space_group_name_H-M   'P 1'
#
loop_
_entity.id
_entity.type
_entity.pdbx_description
1 polymer ?
#
loop_
_entity_poly.entity_id
_entity_poly.type
_entity_poly.pdbx_seq_one_letter_code
_entity_poly.pdbx_strand_id
1 'polypeptide(L)'
;MVKAEVTVTKAGATAAKGGMTDLQLVTRAAQKAETAIGGTGRFAGTAKHTYANNLLSRYQSIYGDRGLRFNQYFNNNALYGPGNRGFLDVINRQTMTIYDYKFGNAVMSNSQFLKYSNNFQGYSIQIIRP
;
A
#
# COMPACT_ATOMS: atom_id res chain seq x y z
N MET A 1 -23.24 32.32 -23.23
CA MET A 1 -22.40 32.06 -22.04
C MET A 1 -23.03 30.92 -21.26
N VAL A 2 -22.50 29.70 -21.37
CA VAL A 2 -23.03 28.53 -20.63
C VAL A 2 -22.20 28.41 -19.36
N LYS A 3 -22.84 28.54 -18.20
CA LYS A 3 -22.20 28.33 -16.90
C LYS A 3 -22.00 26.82 -16.72
N ALA A 4 -20.76 26.39 -16.53
CA ALA A 4 -20.46 25.03 -16.14
C ALA A 4 -20.79 24.85 -14.64
N GLU A 5 -21.73 23.96 -14.33
CA GLU A 5 -21.99 23.52 -12.97
C GLU A 5 -20.90 22.53 -12.54
N VAL A 6 -20.12 22.91 -11.52
CA VAL A 6 -19.16 22.02 -10.87
C VAL A 6 -19.96 21.05 -10.00
N THR A 7 -20.12 19.82 -10.48
CA THR A 7 -20.70 18.74 -9.68
C THR A 7 -19.66 18.25 -8.67
N VAL A 8 -19.75 18.71 -7.42
CA VAL A 8 -18.97 18.15 -6.31
C VAL A 8 -19.58 16.80 -5.96
N THR A 9 -19.02 15.71 -6.48
CA THR A 9 -19.38 14.37 -6.01
C THR A 9 -18.86 14.17 -4.59
N LYS A 10 -19.73 14.42 -3.61
CA LYS A 10 -19.61 13.91 -2.26
C LYS A 10 -19.58 12.38 -2.36
N ALA A 11 -18.41 11.78 -2.12
CA ALA A 11 -18.29 10.33 -2.03
C ALA A 11 -19.09 9.85 -0.80
N GLY A 12 -20.36 9.52 -1.03
CA GLY A 12 -21.14 8.72 -0.12
C GLY A 12 -20.59 7.30 -0.13
N ALA A 13 -19.91 6.92 0.95
CA ALA A 13 -19.74 5.52 1.29
C ALA A 13 -20.52 5.30 2.59
N THR A 14 -21.79 4.93 2.43
CA THR A 14 -22.56 4.22 3.44
C THR A 14 -21.74 3.01 3.87
N ALA A 15 -21.06 3.11 5.01
CA ALA A 15 -20.43 1.98 5.66
C ALA A 15 -21.55 1.04 6.11
N ALA A 16 -21.90 0.08 5.25
CA ALA A 16 -22.57 -1.13 5.70
C ALA A 16 -21.72 -1.73 6.83
N LYS A 17 -22.37 -2.38 7.81
CA LYS A 17 -21.79 -2.99 9.02
C LYS A 17 -20.89 -4.22 8.70
N GLY A 18 -20.05 -4.12 7.67
CA GLY A 18 -19.13 -5.13 7.16
C GLY A 18 -17.72 -4.93 7.72
N GLY A 19 -16.94 -6.01 7.76
CA GLY A 19 -15.59 -6.02 8.31
C GLY A 19 -14.65 -4.97 7.71
N MET A 20 -13.52 -4.77 8.36
CA MET A 20 -12.50 -3.80 7.97
C MET A 20 -12.03 -4.02 6.51
N THR A 21 -11.98 -2.97 5.70
CA THR A 21 -11.43 -3.00 4.32
C THR A 21 -9.93 -3.27 4.33
N ASP A 22 -9.35 -3.71 3.21
CA ASP A 22 -7.89 -3.93 3.10
C ASP A 22 -7.12 -2.63 3.38
N LEU A 23 -7.58 -1.50 2.84
CA LEU A 23 -6.97 -0.19 3.10
C LEU A 23 -6.96 0.13 4.61
N GLN A 24 -8.08 -0.05 5.29
CA GLN A 24 -8.15 0.18 6.74
C GLN A 24 -7.26 -0.79 7.53
N LEU A 25 -7.22 -2.06 7.13
CA LEU A 25 -6.41 -3.09 7.79
C LEU A 25 -4.92 -2.81 7.65
N VAL A 26 -4.47 -2.52 6.43
CA VAL A 26 -3.07 -2.18 6.12
C VAL A 26 -2.67 -0.87 6.82
N THR A 27 -3.53 0.15 6.84
CA THR A 27 -3.30 1.39 7.58
C THR A 27 -3.17 1.15 9.07
N ARG A 28 -4.05 0.36 9.69
CA ARG A 28 -3.95 0.05 11.13
C ARG A 28 -2.69 -0.74 11.48
N ALA A 29 -2.26 -1.66 10.61
CA ALA A 29 -1.00 -2.37 10.81
C ALA A 29 0.20 -1.42 10.76
N ALA A 30 0.21 -0.47 9.81
CA ALA A 30 1.24 0.57 9.72
C ALA A 30 1.25 1.47 10.96
N GLN A 31 0.09 1.94 11.43
CA GLN A 31 -0.02 2.77 12.63
C GLN A 31 0.53 2.06 13.86
N LYS A 32 0.20 0.78 14.04
CA LYS A 32 0.75 -0.03 15.13
C LYS A 32 2.27 -0.18 15.03
N ALA A 33 2.80 -0.36 13.82
CA ALA A 33 4.24 -0.41 13.60
C ALA A 33 4.92 0.91 13.97
N GLU A 34 4.35 2.04 13.53
CA GLU A 34 4.87 3.38 13.84
C GLU A 34 4.93 3.62 15.35
N THR A 35 3.86 3.30 16.09
CA THR A 35 3.81 3.44 17.55
C THR A 35 4.74 2.46 18.28
N ALA A 36 4.79 1.20 17.86
CA ALA A 36 5.54 0.16 18.58
C ALA A 36 7.06 0.28 18.38
N ILE A 37 7.50 0.67 17.18
CA ILE A 37 8.92 0.78 16.85
C ILE A 37 9.44 2.20 17.07
N GLY A 38 8.65 3.22 16.72
CA GLY A 38 9.08 4.62 16.78
C GLY A 38 10.34 4.91 15.94
N GLY A 39 11.00 6.03 16.23
CA GLY A 39 12.27 6.40 15.58
C GLY A 39 12.16 6.76 14.10
N THR A 40 13.28 7.21 13.53
CA THR A 40 13.38 7.65 12.13
C THR A 40 14.60 7.03 11.44
N GLY A 41 14.67 7.17 10.12
CA GLY A 41 15.78 6.65 9.32
C GLY A 41 15.60 5.20 8.86
N ARG A 42 16.58 4.72 8.09
CA ARG A 42 16.49 3.45 7.33
C ARG A 42 16.22 2.23 8.20
N PHE A 43 16.87 2.12 9.35
CA PHE A 43 16.74 0.95 10.22
C PHE A 43 15.37 0.91 10.91
N ALA A 44 14.93 2.03 11.48
CA ALA A 44 13.59 2.16 12.04
C ALA A 44 12.50 1.87 10.99
N GLY A 45 12.66 2.41 9.77
CA GLY A 45 11.79 2.09 8.64
C GLY A 45 11.74 0.57 8.38
N THR A 46 12.88 -0.08 8.21
CA THR A 46 12.95 -1.53 7.94
C THR A 46 12.24 -2.35 9.04
N ALA A 47 12.43 -1.98 10.30
CA ALA A 47 11.77 -2.63 11.43
C ALA A 47 10.24 -2.42 11.39
N LYS A 48 9.77 -1.22 11.03
CA LYS A 48 8.33 -0.92 10.88
C LYS A 48 7.68 -1.69 9.74
N HIS A 49 8.32 -1.79 8.58
CA HIS A 49 7.82 -2.62 7.47
C HIS A 49 7.69 -4.09 7.91
N THR A 50 8.71 -4.62 8.58
CA THR A 50 8.71 -6.00 9.09
C THR A 50 7.58 -6.22 10.10
N TYR A 51 7.41 -5.29 11.04
CA TYR A 51 6.36 -5.35 12.05
C TYR A 51 4.95 -5.33 11.43
N ALA A 52 4.70 -4.40 10.51
CA ALA A 52 3.40 -4.29 9.83
C ALA A 52 3.07 -5.56 9.03
N ASN A 53 4.03 -6.11 8.29
CA ASN A 53 3.85 -7.36 7.54
C ASN A 53 3.55 -8.55 8.45
N ASN A 54 4.21 -8.64 9.60
CA ASN A 54 3.96 -9.69 10.59
C ASN A 54 2.55 -9.59 11.18
N LEU A 55 2.07 -8.36 11.47
CA LEU A 55 0.70 -8.15 11.93
C LEU A 55 -0.33 -8.59 10.89
N LEU A 56 -0.12 -8.23 9.63
CA LEU A 56 -1.03 -8.60 8.54
C LEU A 56 -1.02 -10.11 8.28
N SER A 57 0.16 -10.73 8.31
CA SER A 57 0.31 -12.18 8.19
C SER A 57 -0.46 -12.91 9.30
N ARG A 58 -0.26 -12.49 10.55
CA ARG A 58 -1.00 -13.04 11.71
C ARG A 58 -2.50 -12.79 11.61
N TYR A 59 -2.92 -11.63 11.11
CA TYR A 59 -4.34 -11.36 10.91
C TYR A 59 -4.95 -12.34 9.90
N GLN A 60 -4.31 -12.56 8.75
CA GLN A 60 -4.78 -13.53 7.76
C GLN A 60 -4.77 -14.97 8.29
N SER A 61 -3.82 -15.34 9.15
CA SER A 61 -3.79 -16.69 9.74
C SER A 61 -4.94 -16.94 10.73
N ILE A 62 -5.48 -15.90 11.36
CA ILE A 62 -6.55 -16.02 12.35
C ILE A 62 -7.93 -15.86 11.70
N TYR A 63 -8.07 -14.91 10.77
CA TYR A 63 -9.36 -14.49 10.22
C TYR A 63 -9.58 -14.89 8.76
N GLY A 64 -8.63 -15.60 8.15
CA GLY A 64 -8.67 -16.06 6.76
C GLY A 64 -7.79 -15.25 5.81
N ASP A 65 -7.33 -15.92 4.75
CA ASP A 65 -6.50 -15.31 3.70
C ASP A 65 -7.33 -14.30 2.89
N ARG A 66 -6.88 -13.05 2.85
CA ARG A 66 -7.50 -11.95 2.08
C ARG A 66 -6.78 -11.70 0.76
N GLY A 67 -5.80 -12.54 0.41
CA GLY A 67 -4.99 -12.38 -0.79
C GLY A 67 -3.86 -11.36 -0.63
N LEU A 68 -3.62 -10.82 0.58
CA LEU A 68 -2.51 -9.91 0.83
C LEU A 68 -1.20 -10.70 0.81
N ARG A 69 -0.24 -10.24 0.01
CA ARG A 69 1.11 -10.79 -0.08
C ARG A 69 2.12 -9.70 0.23
N PHE A 70 3.15 -10.05 1.00
CA PHE A 70 4.10 -9.11 1.59
C PHE A 70 5.48 -9.25 0.97
N ASN A 71 6.25 -8.15 0.96
CA ASN A 71 7.64 -8.12 0.51
C ASN A 71 7.86 -8.86 -0.83
N GLN A 72 6.97 -8.62 -1.79
CA GLN A 72 6.96 -9.35 -3.05
C GLN A 72 8.01 -8.79 -4.00
N TYR A 73 8.97 -9.63 -4.37
CA TYR A 73 9.98 -9.27 -5.37
C TYR A 73 9.39 -9.29 -6.79
N PHE A 74 9.82 -8.34 -7.61
CA PHE A 74 9.60 -8.36 -9.05
C PHE A 74 10.87 -7.96 -9.81
N ASN A 75 11.02 -8.50 -11.02
CA ASN A 75 12.10 -8.15 -11.94
C ASN A 75 11.62 -8.29 -13.38
N ASN A 76 11.30 -7.17 -14.01
CA ASN A 76 10.89 -7.07 -15.40
C ASN A 76 11.92 -6.31 -16.23
N ASN A 77 13.21 -6.39 -15.85
CA ASN A 77 14.27 -5.74 -16.61
C ASN A 77 14.29 -6.18 -18.09
N ALA A 78 13.93 -7.44 -18.37
CA ALA A 78 13.87 -7.97 -19.74
C ALA A 78 12.77 -7.33 -20.60
N LEU A 79 11.69 -6.82 -19.98
CA LEU A 79 10.54 -6.25 -20.68
C LEU A 79 10.61 -4.72 -20.76
N TYR A 80 11.07 -4.08 -19.68
CA TYR A 80 11.00 -2.61 -19.54
C TYR A 80 12.37 -1.94 -19.38
N GLY A 81 13.46 -2.72 -19.46
CA GLY A 81 14.82 -2.23 -19.33
C GLY A 81 15.33 -2.13 -17.88
N PRO A 82 16.61 -1.75 -17.68
CA PRO A 82 17.24 -1.73 -16.37
C PRO A 82 16.50 -0.87 -15.34
N GLY A 83 16.36 -1.38 -14.12
CA GLY A 83 15.74 -0.65 -12.99
C GLY A 83 14.27 -1.02 -12.73
N ASN A 84 13.67 -1.84 -13.59
CA ASN A 84 12.31 -2.36 -13.45
C ASN A 84 12.25 -3.59 -12.53
N ARG A 85 12.84 -3.44 -11.34
CA ARG A 85 12.86 -4.44 -10.28
C ARG A 85 12.70 -3.80 -8.91
N GLY A 86 12.30 -4.59 -7.93
CA GLY A 86 12.19 -4.14 -6.55
C GLY A 86 11.31 -5.03 -5.70
N PHE A 87 10.94 -4.49 -4.55
CA PHE A 87 10.01 -5.11 -3.62
C PHE A 87 8.76 -4.23 -3.48
N LEU A 88 7.61 -4.90 -3.36
CA LEU A 88 6.35 -4.29 -2.95
C LEU A 88 6.12 -4.59 -1.48
N ASP A 89 5.68 -3.60 -0.70
CA ASP A 89 5.37 -3.80 0.71
C ASP A 89 4.22 -4.77 0.88
N VAL A 90 3.07 -4.42 0.27
CA VAL A 90 1.88 -5.26 0.22
C VAL A 90 1.25 -5.18 -1.17
N ILE A 91 0.80 -6.33 -1.69
CA ILE A 91 0.02 -6.42 -2.92
C ILE A 91 -1.17 -7.35 -2.71
N ASN A 92 -2.33 -6.93 -3.21
CA ASN A 92 -3.49 -7.77 -3.42
C ASN A 92 -3.71 -7.93 -4.94
N ARG A 93 -3.49 -9.13 -5.46
CA ARG A 93 -3.63 -9.41 -6.90
C ARG A 93 -5.09 -9.55 -7.34
N GLN A 94 -6.00 -9.89 -6.42
CA GLN A 94 -7.42 -10.04 -6.72
C GLN A 94 -8.07 -8.67 -6.93
N THR A 95 -7.75 -7.70 -6.09
CA THR A 95 -8.24 -6.31 -6.20
C THR A 95 -7.31 -5.41 -7.01
N MET A 96 -6.24 -5.97 -7.59
CA MET A 96 -5.21 -5.23 -8.32
C MET A 96 -4.75 -3.98 -7.55
N THR A 97 -4.36 -4.14 -6.29
CA THR A 97 -3.97 -3.02 -5.43
C THR A 97 -2.60 -3.25 -4.81
N ILE A 98 -1.74 -2.24 -4.92
CA ILE A 98 -0.45 -2.15 -4.22
C ILE A 98 -0.64 -1.19 -3.05
N TYR A 99 -0.23 -1.59 -1.86
CA TYR A 99 -0.14 -0.70 -0.70
C TYR A 99 1.33 -0.50 -0.37
N ASP A 100 1.79 0.76 -0.36
CA ASP A 100 3.20 1.13 -0.11
C ASP A 100 3.25 2.00 1.16
N TYR A 101 4.00 1.54 2.16
CA TYR A 101 4.18 2.24 3.42
C TYR A 101 5.17 3.39 3.27
N LYS A 102 4.80 4.55 3.82
CA LYS A 102 5.69 5.70 3.98
C LYS A 102 5.69 6.14 5.43
N PHE A 103 6.54 5.52 6.24
CA PHE A 103 6.71 5.82 7.66
C PHE A 103 7.43 7.16 7.90
N GLY A 104 7.01 7.89 8.94
CA GLY A 104 7.53 9.23 9.26
C GLY A 104 7.43 10.20 8.08
N ASN A 105 8.52 10.90 7.78
CA ASN A 105 8.57 11.89 6.69
C ASN A 105 8.86 11.28 5.30
N ALA A 106 8.81 9.95 5.15
CA ALA A 106 9.05 9.32 3.86
C ALA A 106 8.00 9.76 2.82
N VAL A 107 8.42 9.89 1.56
CA VAL A 107 7.55 10.26 0.45
C VAL A 107 7.82 9.31 -0.71
N MET A 108 6.76 8.88 -1.40
CA MET A 108 6.90 8.16 -2.67
C MET A 108 7.43 9.12 -3.73
N SER A 109 8.58 8.80 -4.33
CA SER A 109 9.09 9.57 -5.45
C SER A 109 8.29 9.28 -6.72
N ASN A 110 8.25 10.24 -7.65
CA ASN A 110 7.60 10.03 -8.95
C ASN A 110 8.22 8.84 -9.72
N SER A 111 9.53 8.64 -9.59
CA SER A 111 10.22 7.48 -10.19
C SER A 111 9.72 6.15 -9.61
N GLN A 112 9.49 6.06 -8.29
CA GLN A 112 8.92 4.87 -7.68
C GLN A 112 7.48 4.62 -8.14
N PHE A 113 6.66 5.68 -8.18
CA PHE A 113 5.28 5.61 -8.65
C PHE A 113 5.19 5.13 -10.11
N LEU A 114 5.97 5.74 -11.00
CA LEU A 114 6.03 5.36 -12.42
C LEU A 114 6.56 3.93 -12.59
N LYS A 115 7.58 3.54 -11.83
CA LYS A 115 8.08 2.17 -11.84
C LYS A 115 6.97 1.18 -11.49
N TYR A 116 6.22 1.40 -10.42
CA TYR A 116 5.11 0.51 -10.07
C TYR A 116 4.00 0.53 -11.13
N SER A 117 3.61 1.71 -11.61
CA SER A 117 2.57 1.86 -12.64
C SER A 117 2.91 1.12 -13.94
N ASN A 118 4.17 1.21 -14.39
CA ASN A 118 4.64 0.53 -15.60
C ASN A 118 4.70 -0.99 -15.43
N ASN A 119 5.15 -1.46 -14.26
CA ASN A 119 5.34 -2.89 -13.98
C ASN A 119 4.03 -3.61 -13.63
N PHE A 120 3.03 -2.88 -13.16
CA PHE A 120 1.74 -3.40 -12.69
C PHE A 120 0.60 -2.59 -13.31
N GLN A 121 0.48 -2.67 -14.64
CA GLN A 121 -0.57 -1.95 -15.38
C GLN A 121 -1.97 -2.33 -14.87
N GLY A 122 -2.82 -1.32 -14.68
CA GLY A 122 -4.17 -1.48 -14.15
C GLY A 122 -4.24 -1.65 -12.63
N TYR A 123 -3.12 -1.76 -11.91
CA TYR A 123 -3.14 -1.77 -10.45
C TYR A 123 -3.30 -0.35 -9.91
N SER A 124 -4.11 -0.21 -8.86
CA SER A 124 -4.14 1.01 -8.04
C SER A 124 -2.98 0.99 -7.04
N ILE A 125 -2.41 2.16 -6.76
CA ILE A 125 -1.34 2.33 -5.77
C ILE A 125 -1.89 3.18 -4.62
N GLN A 126 -1.94 2.58 -3.43
CA GLN A 126 -2.38 3.22 -2.19
C GLN A 126 -1.16 3.54 -1.34
N ILE A 127 -0.87 4.83 -1.14
CA ILE A 127 0.22 5.28 -0.28
C ILE A 127 -0.29 5.33 1.15
N ILE A 128 0.32 4.56 2.04
CA ILE A 128 -0.08 4.46 3.45
C ILE A 128 0.87 5.32 4.30
N ARG A 129 0.32 6.40 4.87
CA ARG A 129 1.01 7.30 5.80
C ARG A 129 0.38 7.17 7.18
N PRO A 130 0.99 6.39 8.09
CA PRO A 130 0.47 6.21 9.45
C PRO A 130 0.62 7.46 10.30
#